data_AF-A0A345UHP6-F1
#
_entry.id   AF-A0A345UHP6-F1
#
_cell.length_a   1.000
_cell.length_b   1.000
_cell.length_c   1.000
_cell.angle_alpha   90.00
_cell.angle_beta   90.00
_cell.angle_gamma   90.00
#
_symmetry.space_group_name_H-M   'P 1'
#
loop_
_entity.id
_entity.type
_entity.pdbx_description
1 polymer ?
#
loop_
_entity_poly.entity_id
_entity_poly.type
_entity_poly.pdbx_seq_one_letter_code
_entity_poly.pdbx_strand_id
1 'polypeptide(L)'
;MSQLKSYFSVLLVSLLVLAAAGYTQAQDRAAAVDAFNEAQELLRASQFEQALAQFQETRRIAQQAGSDADDIRERAETQIPAIQVQIGQNSFRARNFEQAISEFDKAYELANDVGNTRIAQQVSANIPVIMLQWGNTEFNANNNDRAEEIYRMALERNENYAQAFHQLGLIERRRGNMDAALSNFDRAAELATAQGRTDVAQQARNSARDYLTFAGATQIEEENFRRAVELLNRSLTYDNNHAETLYRLSEAHNQLGNWSQAVTNATRALEFEQGGQVARARIFFELGFAQMNQGNDSQACTAFSNAAFGNFRAPAEHHMEHDLDCP
;
A
#
# COMPACT_ATOMS: atom_id res chain seq x y z
N MET A 1 -1.05 79.40 -38.07
CA MET A 1 -1.55 78.28 -38.91
C MET A 1 -0.61 77.08 -38.99
N SER A 2 0.71 77.23 -38.94
CA SER A 2 1.66 76.09 -39.01
C SER A 2 1.60 75.16 -37.79
N GLN A 3 1.45 75.71 -36.57
CA GLN A 3 1.32 74.93 -35.33
C GLN A 3 0.06 74.04 -35.30
N LEU A 4 -1.09 74.55 -35.74
CA LEU A 4 -2.36 73.80 -35.75
C LEU A 4 -2.35 72.59 -36.71
N LYS A 5 -1.65 72.70 -37.85
CA LYS A 5 -1.48 71.59 -38.80
C LYS A 5 -0.61 70.48 -38.20
N SER A 6 0.45 70.85 -37.46
CA SER A 6 1.33 69.88 -36.78
C SER A 6 0.58 69.04 -35.74
N TYR A 7 -0.24 69.67 -34.89
CA TYR A 7 -1.04 68.94 -33.89
C TYR A 7 -2.08 68.01 -34.52
N PHE A 8 -2.72 68.42 -35.62
CA PHE A 8 -3.69 67.58 -36.32
C PHE A 8 -3.03 66.35 -36.98
N SER A 9 -1.83 66.53 -37.55
CA SER A 9 -1.03 65.43 -38.11
C SER A 9 -0.59 64.42 -37.05
N VAL A 10 -0.14 64.89 -35.88
CA VAL A 10 0.23 64.01 -34.76
C VAL A 10 -0.99 63.24 -34.26
N LEU A 11 -2.15 63.90 -34.13
CA LEU A 11 -3.39 63.27 -33.67
C LEU A 11 -3.87 62.16 -34.63
N LEU A 12 -3.79 62.40 -35.94
CA LEU A 12 -4.22 61.45 -36.98
C LEU A 12 -3.29 60.23 -37.05
N VAL A 13 -1.98 60.44 -36.92
CA VAL A 13 -0.99 59.36 -36.84
C VAL A 13 -1.20 58.52 -35.57
N SER A 14 -1.44 59.16 -34.42
CA SER A 14 -1.76 58.42 -33.19
C SER A 14 -3.07 57.61 -33.29
N LEU A 15 -4.10 58.15 -33.95
CA LEU A 15 -5.36 57.43 -34.22
C LEU A 15 -5.16 56.22 -35.14
N LEU A 16 -4.33 56.35 -36.19
CA LEU A 16 -4.00 55.25 -37.09
C LEU A 16 -3.17 54.15 -36.41
N VAL A 17 -2.22 54.52 -35.55
CA VAL A 17 -1.43 53.57 -34.75
C VAL A 17 -2.33 52.82 -33.76
N LEU A 18 -3.26 53.52 -33.10
CA LEU A 18 -4.23 52.91 -32.19
C LEU A 18 -5.20 51.96 -32.92
N ALA A 19 -5.69 52.35 -34.11
CA ALA A 19 -6.56 51.50 -34.91
C ALA A 19 -5.83 50.25 -35.46
N ALA A 20 -4.57 50.40 -35.88
CA ALA A 20 -3.74 49.27 -36.31
C ALA A 20 -3.43 48.31 -35.15
N ALA A 21 -3.11 48.83 -33.96
CA ALA A 21 -2.87 48.02 -32.77
C ALA A 21 -4.12 47.24 -32.31
N GLY A 22 -5.31 47.87 -32.37
CA GLY A 22 -6.57 47.18 -32.06
C GLY A 22 -6.93 46.11 -33.11
N TYR A 23 -6.59 46.33 -34.38
CA TYR A 23 -6.82 45.34 -35.44
C TYR A 23 -5.92 44.10 -35.29
N THR A 24 -4.64 44.29 -34.95
CA THR A 24 -3.71 43.17 -34.71
C THR A 24 -4.11 42.36 -33.47
N GLN A 25 -4.49 43.02 -32.37
CA GLN A 25 -4.96 42.34 -31.15
C GLN A 25 -6.20 41.47 -31.40
N ALA A 26 -7.16 41.95 -32.19
CA ALA A 26 -8.34 41.17 -32.54
C ALA A 26 -8.01 39.91 -33.37
N GLN A 27 -7.00 39.99 -34.24
CA GLN A 27 -6.52 38.85 -35.03
C GLN A 27 -5.79 37.81 -34.15
N ASP A 28 -4.97 38.28 -33.19
CA ASP A 28 -4.25 37.40 -32.27
C ASP A 28 -5.20 36.67 -31.32
N ARG A 29 -6.28 37.33 -30.87
CA ARG A 29 -7.35 36.68 -30.09
C ARG A 29 -8.06 35.59 -30.90
N ALA A 30 -8.37 35.82 -32.17
CA ALA A 30 -9.03 34.82 -33.02
C ALA A 30 -8.15 33.57 -33.18
N ALA A 31 -6.84 33.75 -33.38
CA ALA A 31 -5.89 32.64 -33.44
C ALA A 31 -5.85 31.83 -32.13
N ALA A 32 -5.95 32.49 -30.97
CA ALA A 32 -6.04 31.80 -29.67
C ALA A 32 -7.32 30.95 -29.54
N VAL A 33 -8.46 31.44 -30.05
CA VAL A 33 -9.73 30.68 -30.05
C VAL A 33 -9.63 29.45 -30.94
N ASP A 34 -9.08 29.59 -32.15
CA ASP A 34 -8.94 28.49 -33.10
C ASP A 34 -8.01 27.40 -32.54
N ALA A 35 -6.85 27.81 -31.99
CA ALA A 35 -5.92 26.89 -31.32
C ALA A 35 -6.59 26.17 -30.13
N PHE A 36 -7.37 26.89 -29.31
CA PHE A 36 -8.10 26.30 -28.19
C PHE A 36 -9.12 25.25 -28.67
N ASN A 37 -9.85 25.54 -29.74
CA ASN A 37 -10.85 24.62 -30.29
C ASN A 37 -10.20 23.36 -30.86
N GLU A 38 -9.08 23.49 -31.56
CA GLU A 38 -8.29 22.34 -32.04
C GLU A 38 -7.79 21.49 -30.87
N ALA A 39 -7.27 22.11 -29.81
CA ALA A 39 -6.83 21.40 -28.61
C ALA A 39 -7.98 20.60 -27.95
N GLN A 40 -9.20 21.15 -27.96
CA GLN A 40 -10.39 20.47 -27.46
C GLN A 40 -10.80 19.28 -28.34
N GLU A 41 -10.66 19.36 -29.66
CA GLU A 41 -10.91 18.22 -30.57
C GLU A 41 -9.92 17.09 -30.32
N LEU A 42 -8.62 17.39 -30.22
CA LEU A 42 -7.57 16.42 -29.87
C LEU A 42 -7.87 15.75 -28.52
N LEU A 43 -8.32 16.53 -27.53
CA LEU A 43 -8.69 16.01 -26.22
C LEU A 43 -9.91 15.08 -26.29
N ARG A 44 -10.95 15.43 -27.06
CA ARG A 44 -12.13 14.56 -27.29
C ARG A 44 -11.74 13.27 -27.98
N ALA A 45 -10.75 13.31 -28.87
CA ALA A 45 -10.17 12.15 -29.52
C ALA A 45 -9.21 11.34 -28.62
N SER A 46 -9.03 11.73 -27.35
CA SER A 46 -8.08 11.11 -26.40
C SER A 46 -6.61 11.13 -26.88
N GLN A 47 -6.26 12.05 -27.78
CA GLN A 47 -4.89 12.26 -28.26
C GLN A 47 -4.15 13.20 -27.28
N PHE A 48 -3.93 12.72 -26.05
CA PHE A 48 -3.53 13.57 -24.92
C PHE A 48 -2.20 14.29 -25.13
N GLU A 49 -1.21 13.66 -25.76
CA GLU A 49 0.10 14.26 -26.03
C GLU A 49 -0.02 15.42 -27.03
N GLN A 50 -0.83 15.23 -28.09
CA GLN A 50 -1.08 16.27 -29.09
C GLN A 50 -1.94 17.39 -28.50
N ALA A 51 -2.98 17.03 -27.74
CA ALA A 51 -3.82 17.99 -27.04
C ALA A 51 -3.00 18.85 -26.07
N LEU A 52 -2.10 18.25 -25.28
CA LEU A 52 -1.23 18.96 -24.36
C LEU A 52 -0.35 19.99 -25.09
N ALA A 53 0.30 19.57 -26.17
CA ALA A 53 1.12 20.47 -26.99
C ALA A 53 0.26 21.64 -27.53
N GLN A 54 -0.96 21.35 -28.00
CA GLN A 54 -1.85 22.37 -28.55
C GLN A 54 -2.43 23.31 -27.49
N PHE A 55 -2.70 22.85 -26.27
CA PHE A 55 -3.06 23.75 -25.16
C PHE A 55 -1.89 24.62 -24.71
N GLN A 56 -0.65 24.10 -24.71
CA GLN A 56 0.54 24.90 -24.42
C GLN A 56 0.76 25.98 -25.48
N GLU A 57 0.52 25.65 -26.75
CA GLU A 57 0.56 26.60 -27.85
C GLU A 57 -0.56 27.64 -27.74
N THR A 58 -1.78 27.21 -27.38
CA THR A 58 -2.91 28.10 -27.11
C THR A 58 -2.56 29.11 -26.02
N ARG A 59 -1.97 28.65 -24.90
CA ARG A 59 -1.49 29.52 -23.82
C ARG A 59 -0.47 30.54 -24.33
N ARG A 60 0.48 30.11 -25.17
CA ARG A 60 1.51 30.98 -25.77
C ARG A 60 0.89 32.06 -26.66
N ILE A 61 -0.02 31.69 -27.55
CA ILE A 61 -0.71 32.63 -28.46
C ILE A 61 -1.55 33.63 -27.66
N ALA A 62 -2.35 33.13 -26.71
CA ALA A 62 -3.18 33.98 -25.85
C ALA A 62 -2.34 34.96 -25.02
N GLN A 63 -1.19 34.52 -24.50
CA GLN A 63 -0.26 35.40 -23.79
C GLN A 63 0.32 36.51 -24.68
N GLN A 64 0.55 36.24 -25.97
CA GLN A 64 1.02 37.23 -26.94
C GLN A 64 -0.06 38.25 -27.31
N ALA A 65 -1.32 37.82 -27.39
CA ALA A 65 -2.47 38.69 -27.66
C ALA A 65 -2.77 39.68 -26.51
N GLY A 66 -2.28 39.40 -25.29
CA GLY A 66 -2.43 40.26 -24.12
C GLY A 66 -3.82 40.14 -23.47
N SER A 67 -4.26 41.20 -22.80
CA SER A 67 -5.44 41.19 -21.93
C SER A 67 -6.73 40.71 -22.61
N ASP A 68 -6.83 40.88 -23.93
CA ASP A 68 -8.03 40.52 -24.69
C ASP A 68 -8.22 39.00 -24.87
N ALA A 69 -7.18 38.21 -24.62
CA ALA A 69 -7.21 36.75 -24.68
C ALA A 69 -6.90 36.09 -23.32
N ASP A 70 -6.87 36.84 -22.22
CA ASP A 70 -6.58 36.30 -20.88
C ASP A 70 -7.59 35.20 -20.50
N ASP A 71 -8.87 35.33 -20.89
CA ASP A 71 -9.89 34.32 -20.65
C ASP A 71 -9.57 32.97 -21.32
N ILE A 72 -8.96 33.02 -22.51
CA ILE A 72 -8.56 31.83 -23.28
C ILE A 72 -7.30 31.22 -22.66
N ARG A 73 -6.33 32.07 -22.27
CA ARG A 73 -5.11 31.64 -21.57
C ARG A 73 -5.47 30.86 -20.31
N GLU A 74 -6.29 31.44 -19.43
CA GLU A 74 -6.69 30.84 -18.15
C GLU A 74 -7.43 29.51 -18.36
N ARG A 75 -8.30 29.44 -19.38
CA ARG A 75 -8.98 28.19 -19.74
C ARG A 75 -8.00 27.13 -20.22
N ALA A 76 -7.00 27.47 -21.02
CA ALA A 76 -5.98 26.53 -21.47
C ALA A 76 -5.11 26.05 -20.30
N GLU A 77 -4.65 26.98 -19.46
CA GLU A 77 -3.87 26.70 -18.24
C GLU A 77 -4.60 25.75 -17.28
N THR A 78 -5.92 25.87 -17.17
CA THR A 78 -6.73 24.97 -16.35
C THR A 78 -6.77 23.54 -16.90
N GLN A 79 -6.67 23.33 -18.22
CA GLN A 79 -6.70 22.00 -18.84
C GLN A 79 -5.36 21.29 -18.78
N ILE A 80 -4.26 22.03 -18.90
CA ILE A 80 -2.90 21.48 -19.03
C ILE A 80 -2.56 20.45 -17.92
N PRO A 81 -2.72 20.74 -16.62
CA PRO A 81 -2.43 19.76 -15.56
C PRO A 81 -3.33 18.52 -15.64
N ALA A 82 -4.61 18.69 -16.00
CA ALA A 82 -5.55 17.58 -16.09
C ALA A 82 -5.20 16.60 -17.23
N ILE A 83 -4.74 17.13 -18.36
CA ILE A 83 -4.27 16.33 -19.50
C ILE A 83 -2.97 15.62 -19.13
N GLN A 84 -2.06 16.32 -18.45
CA GLN A 84 -0.82 15.73 -17.96
C GLN A 84 -1.06 14.53 -17.02
N VAL A 85 -2.10 14.60 -16.17
CA VAL A 85 -2.57 13.46 -15.37
C VAL A 85 -3.03 12.30 -16.25
N GLN A 86 -3.75 12.54 -17.35
CA GLN A 86 -4.20 11.47 -18.25
C GLN A 86 -3.03 10.72 -18.91
N ILE A 87 -1.98 11.44 -19.32
CA ILE A 87 -0.76 10.86 -19.87
C ILE A 87 -0.06 9.99 -18.82
N GLY A 88 0.05 10.48 -17.57
CA GLY A 88 0.58 9.70 -16.45
C GLY A 88 -0.25 8.44 -16.17
N GLN A 89 -1.57 8.54 -16.21
CA GLN A 89 -2.48 7.39 -16.06
C GLN A 89 -2.36 6.36 -17.19
N ASN A 90 -2.11 6.80 -18.43
CA ASN A 90 -1.83 5.89 -19.55
C ASN A 90 -0.51 5.16 -19.35
N SER A 91 0.54 5.88 -18.96
CA SER A 91 1.85 5.28 -18.64
C SER A 91 1.74 4.27 -17.49
N PHE A 92 0.96 4.59 -16.46
CA PHE A 92 0.72 3.68 -15.34
C PHE A 92 -0.03 2.41 -15.77
N ARG A 93 -1.08 2.54 -16.61
CA ARG A 93 -1.81 1.40 -17.18
C ARG A 93 -0.90 0.53 -18.06
N ALA A 94 0.06 1.12 -18.75
CA ALA A 94 1.08 0.42 -19.52
C ALA A 94 2.20 -0.19 -18.64
N ARG A 95 2.15 -0.02 -17.31
CA ARG A 95 3.19 -0.41 -16.33
C ARG A 95 4.54 0.29 -16.53
N ASN A 96 4.55 1.42 -17.22
CA ASN A 96 5.72 2.30 -17.31
C ASN A 96 5.76 3.18 -16.05
N PHE A 97 6.11 2.61 -14.91
CA PHE A 97 6.00 3.28 -13.60
C PHE A 97 6.86 4.54 -13.50
N GLU A 98 8.11 4.51 -13.98
CA GLU A 98 9.00 5.67 -13.99
C GLU A 98 8.43 6.83 -14.80
N GLN A 99 7.97 6.53 -16.03
CA GLN A 99 7.31 7.52 -16.87
C GLN A 99 6.05 8.06 -16.21
N ALA A 100 5.21 7.18 -15.64
CA ALA A 100 4.01 7.60 -14.93
C ALA A 100 4.34 8.60 -13.82
N ILE A 101 5.27 8.26 -12.93
CA ILE A 101 5.70 9.15 -11.83
C ILE A 101 6.20 10.48 -12.38
N SER A 102 7.03 10.48 -13.44
CA SER A 102 7.51 11.71 -14.08
C SER A 102 6.36 12.57 -14.60
N GLU A 103 5.35 11.98 -15.25
CA GLU A 103 4.19 12.75 -15.73
C GLU A 103 3.29 13.24 -14.58
N PHE A 104 3.16 12.48 -13.49
CA PHE A 104 2.46 12.94 -12.29
C PHE A 104 3.20 14.10 -11.58
N ASP A 105 4.53 14.11 -11.60
CA ASP A 105 5.35 15.20 -11.06
C ASP A 105 5.19 16.47 -11.87
N LYS A 106 5.26 16.38 -13.21
CA LYS A 106 4.95 17.52 -14.08
C LYS A 106 3.53 18.04 -13.85
N ALA A 107 2.55 17.15 -13.69
CA ALA A 107 1.18 17.55 -13.39
C ALA A 107 1.06 18.28 -12.04
N TYR A 108 1.85 17.89 -11.04
CA TYR A 108 1.89 18.54 -9.73
C TYR A 108 2.42 19.97 -9.83
N GLU A 109 3.55 20.16 -10.51
CA GLU A 109 4.15 21.47 -10.75
C GLU A 109 3.17 22.39 -11.49
N LEU A 110 2.66 21.93 -12.64
CA LEU A 110 1.69 22.67 -13.45
C LEU A 110 0.42 23.02 -12.67
N ALA A 111 -0.07 22.11 -11.82
CA ALA A 111 -1.24 22.36 -10.99
C ALA A 111 -0.99 23.44 -9.93
N ASN A 112 0.20 23.47 -9.31
CA ASN A 112 0.56 24.51 -8.35
C ASN A 112 0.74 25.87 -9.01
N ASP A 113 1.35 25.92 -10.20
CA ASP A 113 1.57 27.16 -10.96
C ASP A 113 0.26 27.89 -11.26
N VAL A 114 -0.81 27.13 -11.54
CA VAL A 114 -2.14 27.67 -11.85
C VAL A 114 -3.08 27.69 -10.64
N GLY A 115 -2.58 27.41 -9.43
CA GLY A 115 -3.37 27.41 -8.19
C GLY A 115 -4.43 26.30 -8.08
N ASN A 116 -4.33 25.23 -8.89
CA ASN A 116 -5.24 24.09 -8.87
C ASN A 116 -4.88 23.09 -7.77
N THR A 117 -5.17 23.46 -6.53
CA THR A 117 -4.89 22.65 -5.33
C THR A 117 -5.51 21.25 -5.37
N ARG A 118 -6.69 21.10 -6.01
CA ARG A 118 -7.37 19.81 -6.15
C ARG A 118 -6.52 18.81 -6.95
N ILE A 119 -6.01 19.21 -8.11
CA ILE A 119 -5.15 18.32 -8.92
C ILE A 119 -3.83 18.09 -8.20
N ALA A 120 -3.21 19.12 -7.63
CA ALA A 120 -1.94 18.98 -6.90
C ALA A 120 -2.05 17.96 -5.74
N GLN A 121 -3.12 18.00 -4.96
CA GLN A 121 -3.39 17.03 -3.90
C GLN A 121 -3.64 15.62 -4.46
N GLN A 122 -4.44 15.52 -5.54
CA GLN A 122 -4.75 14.24 -6.18
C GLN A 122 -3.47 13.54 -6.68
N VAL A 123 -2.59 14.26 -7.38
CA VAL A 123 -1.36 13.66 -7.93
C VAL A 123 -0.36 13.32 -6.84
N SER A 124 -0.20 14.21 -5.84
CA SER A 124 0.65 13.97 -4.67
C SER A 124 0.22 12.69 -3.92
N ALA A 125 -1.09 12.47 -3.75
CA ALA A 125 -1.61 11.26 -3.13
C ALA A 125 -1.42 10.00 -3.99
N ASN A 126 -1.37 10.11 -5.32
CA ASN A 126 -1.22 8.97 -6.23
C ASN A 126 0.22 8.51 -6.41
N ILE A 127 1.21 9.40 -6.29
CA ILE A 127 2.63 9.05 -6.52
C ILE A 127 3.10 7.91 -5.60
N PRO A 128 2.89 7.94 -4.26
CA PRO A 128 3.24 6.82 -3.39
C PRO A 128 2.50 5.52 -3.75
N VAL A 129 1.26 5.61 -4.24
CA VAL A 129 0.48 4.44 -4.68
C VAL A 129 1.09 3.78 -5.91
N ILE A 130 1.54 4.60 -6.87
CA ILE A 130 2.24 4.11 -8.07
C ILE A 130 3.56 3.45 -7.68
N MET A 131 4.34 4.09 -6.79
CA MET A 131 5.58 3.53 -6.26
C MET A 131 5.34 2.20 -5.52
N LEU A 132 4.26 2.09 -4.71
CA LEU A 132 3.90 0.83 -4.07
C LEU A 132 3.66 -0.28 -5.09
N GLN A 133 2.92 0.00 -6.18
CA GLN A 133 2.64 -0.99 -7.21
C GLN A 133 3.91 -1.40 -7.98
N TRP A 134 4.81 -0.46 -8.21
CA TRP A 134 6.11 -0.75 -8.80
C TRP A 134 6.97 -1.63 -7.87
N GLY A 135 7.12 -1.24 -6.61
CA GLY A 135 7.85 -2.03 -5.62
C GLY A 135 7.25 -3.42 -5.44
N ASN A 136 5.92 -3.57 -5.48
CA ASN A 136 5.24 -4.87 -5.45
C ASN A 136 5.58 -5.73 -6.67
N THR A 137 5.72 -5.10 -7.85
CA THR A 137 6.12 -5.80 -9.08
C THR A 137 7.54 -6.36 -8.95
N GLU A 138 8.48 -5.56 -8.45
CA GLU A 138 9.86 -5.98 -8.18
C GLU A 138 9.94 -7.06 -7.10
N PHE A 139 9.19 -6.89 -6.00
CA PHE A 139 9.12 -7.87 -4.93
C PHE A 139 8.60 -9.23 -5.42
N ASN A 140 7.57 -9.24 -6.26
CA ASN A 140 7.04 -10.46 -6.86
C ASN A 140 8.00 -11.10 -7.87
N ALA A 141 8.87 -10.29 -8.49
CA ALA A 141 9.98 -10.78 -9.32
C ALA A 141 11.18 -11.27 -8.49
N ASN A 142 11.09 -11.26 -7.15
CA ASN A 142 12.18 -11.54 -6.20
C ASN A 142 13.35 -10.54 -6.24
N ASN A 143 13.16 -9.35 -6.84
CA ASN A 143 14.12 -8.26 -6.85
C ASN A 143 14.03 -7.45 -5.54
N ASN A 144 14.34 -8.07 -4.41
CA ASN A 144 14.10 -7.49 -3.08
C ASN A 144 14.81 -6.14 -2.86
N ASP A 145 16.05 -5.99 -3.33
CA ASP A 145 16.83 -4.76 -3.13
C ASP A 145 16.22 -3.59 -3.92
N ARG A 146 15.79 -3.84 -5.16
CA ARG A 146 15.11 -2.83 -5.98
C ARG A 146 13.74 -2.48 -5.41
N ALA A 147 12.99 -3.48 -4.95
CA ALA A 147 11.71 -3.27 -4.29
C ALA A 147 11.84 -2.40 -3.04
N GLU A 148 12.84 -2.66 -2.20
CA GLU A 148 13.15 -1.85 -1.02
C GLU A 148 13.44 -0.39 -1.38
N GLU A 149 14.31 -0.15 -2.37
CA GLU A 149 14.63 1.19 -2.84
C GLU A 149 13.35 1.96 -3.23
N ILE A 150 12.48 1.32 -4.02
CA ILE A 150 11.22 1.94 -4.47
C ILE A 150 10.25 2.18 -3.31
N TYR A 151 10.14 1.27 -2.34
CA TYR A 151 9.32 1.50 -1.15
C TYR A 151 9.85 2.65 -0.29
N ARG A 152 11.19 2.81 -0.21
CA ARG A 152 11.80 3.95 0.48
C ARG A 152 11.55 5.26 -0.27
N MET A 153 11.63 5.26 -1.59
CA MET A 153 11.19 6.41 -2.40
C MET A 153 9.71 6.76 -2.12
N ALA A 154 8.83 5.77 -1.98
CA ALA A 154 7.44 6.02 -1.60
C ALA A 154 7.31 6.72 -0.23
N LEU A 155 8.17 6.35 0.72
CA LEU A 155 8.25 6.99 2.05
C LEU A 155 8.85 8.40 2.00
N GLU A 156 9.74 8.71 1.05
CA GLU A 156 10.21 10.09 0.84
C GLU A 156 9.07 10.99 0.33
N ARG A 157 8.13 10.44 -0.44
CA ARG A 157 6.94 11.16 -0.92
C ARG A 157 5.84 11.23 0.13
N ASN A 158 5.75 10.23 0.99
CA ASN A 158 4.82 10.18 2.12
C ASN A 158 5.41 9.36 3.27
N GLU A 159 6.01 10.06 4.25
CA GLU A 159 6.67 9.45 5.41
C GLU A 159 5.75 8.57 6.27
N ASN A 160 4.44 8.78 6.16
CA ASN A 160 3.42 8.08 6.93
C ASN A 160 2.71 7.01 6.08
N TYR A 161 3.35 6.50 5.03
CA TYR A 161 2.73 5.53 4.14
C TYR A 161 2.80 4.10 4.68
N ALA A 162 1.79 3.72 5.47
CA ALA A 162 1.72 2.43 6.18
C ALA A 162 1.98 1.20 5.30
N GLN A 163 1.50 1.20 4.05
CA GLN A 163 1.69 0.06 3.14
C GLN A 163 3.16 -0.13 2.75
N ALA A 164 3.95 0.94 2.57
CA ALA A 164 5.37 0.81 2.28
C ALA A 164 6.13 0.16 3.45
N PHE A 165 5.83 0.56 4.69
CA PHE A 165 6.38 -0.12 5.88
C PHE A 165 5.99 -1.60 5.93
N HIS A 166 4.74 -1.95 5.64
CA HIS A 166 4.32 -3.35 5.58
C HIS A 166 5.15 -4.15 4.56
N GLN A 167 5.36 -3.60 3.36
CA GLN A 167 6.15 -4.27 2.33
C GLN A 167 7.64 -4.39 2.68
N LEU A 168 8.22 -3.37 3.33
CA LEU A 168 9.58 -3.44 3.88
C LEU A 168 9.69 -4.54 4.94
N GLY A 169 8.68 -4.70 5.79
CA GLY A 169 8.63 -5.81 6.76
C GLY A 169 8.64 -7.18 6.10
N LEU A 170 7.94 -7.35 4.97
CA LEU A 170 7.98 -8.59 4.19
C LEU A 170 9.35 -8.85 3.55
N ILE A 171 10.07 -7.81 3.11
CA ILE A 171 11.44 -7.94 2.60
C ILE A 171 12.39 -8.39 3.72
N GLU A 172 12.34 -7.73 4.88
CA GLU A 172 13.18 -8.09 6.02
C GLU A 172 12.88 -9.51 6.53
N ARG A 173 11.62 -9.93 6.48
CA ARG A 173 11.23 -11.31 6.74
C ARG A 173 11.91 -12.29 5.77
N ARG A 174 11.93 -12.01 4.46
CA ARG A 174 12.63 -12.85 3.47
C ARG A 174 14.13 -12.93 3.72
N ARG A 175 14.72 -11.87 4.28
CA ARG A 175 16.14 -11.81 4.65
C ARG A 175 16.45 -12.48 5.99
N GLY A 176 15.44 -12.89 6.75
CA GLY A 176 15.60 -13.47 8.10
C GLY A 176 15.88 -12.42 9.19
N ASN A 177 15.76 -11.14 8.88
CA ASN A 177 15.99 -10.04 9.82
C ASN A 177 14.74 -9.82 10.69
N MET A 178 14.56 -10.68 11.70
CA MET A 178 13.36 -10.71 12.55
C MET A 178 13.02 -9.34 13.16
N ASP A 179 13.97 -8.69 13.81
CA ASP A 179 13.71 -7.43 14.52
C ASP A 179 13.34 -6.29 13.56
N ALA A 180 14.01 -6.22 12.40
CA ALA A 180 13.70 -5.23 11.37
C ALA A 180 12.32 -5.48 10.74
N ALA A 181 11.95 -6.74 10.51
CA ALA A 181 10.63 -7.09 9.99
C ALA A 181 9.51 -6.68 10.96
N LEU A 182 9.65 -7.03 12.24
CA LEU A 182 8.65 -6.70 13.27
C LEU A 182 8.54 -5.18 13.47
N SER A 183 9.66 -4.47 13.53
CA SER A 183 9.64 -2.99 13.62
C SER A 183 8.89 -2.35 12.45
N ASN A 184 9.05 -2.87 11.22
CA ASN A 184 8.33 -2.38 10.06
C ASN A 184 6.83 -2.73 10.12
N PHE A 185 6.46 -3.93 10.54
CA PHE A 185 5.05 -4.30 10.73
C PHE A 185 4.37 -3.48 11.82
N ASP A 186 5.06 -3.24 12.94
CA ASP A 186 4.55 -2.40 14.04
C ASP A 186 4.30 -0.97 13.57
N ARG A 187 5.26 -0.39 12.83
CA ARG A 187 5.12 0.95 12.26
C ARG A 187 3.98 1.03 11.27
N ALA A 188 3.82 0.01 10.41
CA ALA A 188 2.68 -0.08 9.49
C ALA A 188 1.34 -0.13 10.24
N ALA A 189 1.25 -0.95 11.29
CA ALA A 189 0.05 -1.09 12.10
C ALA A 189 -0.32 0.19 12.85
N GLU A 190 0.67 0.88 13.44
CA GLU A 190 0.52 2.16 14.12
C GLU A 190 -0.02 3.23 13.17
N LEU A 191 0.65 3.44 12.03
CA LEU A 191 0.27 4.44 11.04
C LEU A 191 -1.12 4.16 10.44
N ALA A 192 -1.40 2.90 10.09
CA ALA A 192 -2.70 2.52 9.55
C ALA A 192 -3.82 2.73 10.58
N THR A 193 -3.57 2.43 11.86
CA THR A 193 -4.53 2.70 12.95
C THR A 193 -4.81 4.20 13.08
N ALA A 194 -3.76 5.03 13.08
CA ALA A 194 -3.89 6.48 13.15
C ALA A 194 -4.66 7.06 11.94
N GLN A 195 -4.59 6.39 10.79
CA GLN A 195 -5.31 6.75 9.56
C GLN A 195 -6.75 6.18 9.49
N GLY A 196 -7.18 5.40 10.49
CA GLY A 196 -8.48 4.71 10.47
C GLY A 196 -8.56 3.54 9.48
N ARG A 197 -7.42 3.06 8.96
CA ARG A 197 -7.30 1.94 8.02
C ARG A 197 -7.15 0.62 8.77
N THR A 198 -8.24 0.16 9.36
CA THR A 198 -8.26 -1.02 10.24
C THR A 198 -7.87 -2.31 9.53
N ASP A 199 -8.19 -2.43 8.25
CA ASP A 199 -7.82 -3.55 7.38
C ASP A 199 -6.30 -3.67 7.23
N VAL A 200 -5.62 -2.56 6.91
CA VAL A 200 -4.15 -2.51 6.77
C VAL A 200 -3.47 -2.72 8.10
N ALA A 201 -4.00 -2.13 9.18
CA ALA A 201 -3.47 -2.34 10.52
C ALA A 201 -3.53 -3.82 10.92
N GLN A 202 -4.66 -4.48 10.67
CA GLN A 202 -4.83 -5.90 10.96
C GLN A 202 -3.93 -6.77 10.08
N GLN A 203 -3.78 -6.44 8.80
CA GLN A 203 -2.86 -7.14 7.91
C GLN A 203 -1.42 -7.11 8.44
N ALA A 204 -0.94 -5.96 8.90
CA ALA A 204 0.41 -5.83 9.46
C ALA A 204 0.58 -6.62 10.75
N ARG A 205 -0.40 -6.56 11.67
CA ARG A 205 -0.39 -7.36 12.91
C ARG A 205 -0.40 -8.87 12.62
N ASN A 206 -1.20 -9.30 11.65
CA ASN A 206 -1.24 -10.70 11.20
C ASN A 206 0.13 -11.13 10.65
N SER A 207 0.78 -10.30 9.82
CA SER A 207 2.11 -10.61 9.29
C SER A 207 3.17 -10.77 10.39
N ALA A 208 3.13 -9.93 11.43
CA ALA A 208 4.02 -10.04 12.59
C ALA A 208 3.74 -11.31 13.42
N ARG A 209 2.47 -11.56 13.74
CA ARG A 209 2.00 -12.77 14.43
C ARG A 209 2.42 -14.05 13.70
N ASP A 210 2.16 -14.11 12.41
CA ASP A 210 2.42 -15.30 11.59
C ASP A 210 3.91 -15.57 11.49
N TYR A 211 4.74 -14.51 11.40
CA TYR A 211 6.19 -14.66 11.39
C TYR A 211 6.73 -15.17 12.72
N LEU A 212 6.25 -14.63 13.85
CA LEU A 212 6.63 -15.11 15.18
C LEU A 212 6.13 -16.54 15.46
N THR A 213 4.94 -16.88 14.98
CA THR A 213 4.38 -18.24 15.09
C THR A 213 5.23 -19.23 14.30
N PHE A 214 5.59 -18.89 13.06
CA PHE A 214 6.46 -19.70 12.23
C PHE A 214 7.83 -19.88 12.90
N ALA A 215 8.47 -18.80 13.34
CA ALA A 215 9.75 -18.90 14.03
C ALA A 215 9.66 -19.70 15.33
N GLY A 216 8.57 -19.56 16.08
CA GLY A 216 8.30 -20.38 17.26
C GLY A 216 8.20 -21.87 16.93
N ALA A 217 7.48 -22.22 15.86
CA ALA A 217 7.39 -23.61 15.39
C ALA A 217 8.75 -24.15 14.93
N THR A 218 9.56 -23.37 14.20
CA THR A 218 10.93 -23.76 13.85
C THR A 218 11.78 -24.05 15.10
N GLN A 219 11.63 -23.25 16.16
CA GLN A 219 12.35 -23.50 17.42
C GLN A 219 11.85 -24.75 18.16
N ILE A 220 10.61 -25.19 17.95
CA ILE A 220 10.13 -26.50 18.45
C ILE A 220 10.83 -27.63 17.68
N GLU A 221 10.90 -27.53 16.35
CA GLU A 221 11.59 -28.51 15.50
C GLU A 221 13.09 -28.63 15.84
N GLU A 222 13.72 -27.52 16.25
CA GLU A 222 15.11 -27.47 16.72
C GLU A 222 15.27 -27.84 18.22
N GLU A 223 14.20 -28.29 18.87
CA GLU A 223 14.15 -28.64 20.31
C GLU A 223 14.51 -27.48 21.27
N ASN A 224 14.50 -26.25 20.77
CA ASN A 224 14.75 -25.01 21.50
C ASN A 224 13.46 -24.49 22.18
N PHE A 225 12.80 -25.34 22.97
CA PHE A 225 11.44 -25.10 23.47
C PHE A 225 11.27 -23.81 24.29
N ARG A 226 12.29 -23.40 25.07
CA ARG A 226 12.23 -22.13 25.82
C ARG A 226 12.16 -20.92 24.87
N ARG A 227 12.93 -20.95 23.78
CA ARG A 227 12.91 -19.90 22.76
C ARG A 227 11.61 -19.94 21.97
N ALA A 228 11.07 -21.12 21.67
CA ALA A 228 9.75 -21.27 21.08
C ALA A 228 8.67 -20.58 21.93
N VAL A 229 8.62 -20.88 23.23
CA VAL A 229 7.67 -20.25 24.18
C VAL A 229 7.81 -18.72 24.19
N GLU A 230 9.02 -18.18 24.17
CA GLU A 230 9.23 -16.73 24.13
C GLU A 230 8.65 -16.12 22.83
N LEU A 231 8.97 -16.69 21.67
CA LEU A 231 8.51 -16.20 20.37
C LEU A 231 6.99 -16.30 20.23
N LEU A 232 6.40 -17.41 20.67
CA LEU A 232 4.96 -17.62 20.59
C LEU A 232 4.19 -16.71 21.56
N ASN A 233 4.73 -16.43 22.75
CA ASN A 233 4.14 -15.42 23.64
C ASN A 233 4.18 -14.02 23.02
N ARG A 234 5.27 -13.66 22.33
CA ARG A 234 5.33 -12.42 21.53
C ARG A 234 4.30 -12.44 20.40
N SER A 235 4.06 -13.58 19.74
CA SER A 235 3.01 -13.69 18.72
C SER A 235 1.62 -13.36 19.30
N LEU A 236 1.32 -13.86 20.51
CA LEU A 236 0.03 -13.60 21.18
C LEU A 236 -0.18 -12.13 21.60
N THR A 237 0.84 -11.26 21.55
CA THR A 237 0.62 -9.82 21.76
C THR A 237 -0.07 -9.15 20.59
N TYR A 238 0.01 -9.75 19.39
CA TYR A 238 -0.67 -9.26 18.18
C TYR A 238 -2.10 -9.82 18.07
N ASP A 239 -2.30 -11.06 18.49
CA ASP A 239 -3.58 -11.75 18.50
C ASP A 239 -3.59 -12.82 19.60
N ASN A 240 -4.22 -12.50 20.73
CA ASN A 240 -4.23 -13.35 21.90
C ASN A 240 -5.10 -14.60 21.76
N ASN A 241 -5.90 -14.68 20.69
CA ASN A 241 -6.87 -15.74 20.43
C ASN A 241 -6.50 -16.55 19.17
N HIS A 242 -5.25 -16.45 18.70
CA HIS A 242 -4.80 -17.20 17.55
C HIS A 242 -4.60 -18.69 17.88
N ALA A 243 -5.50 -19.54 17.38
CA ALA A 243 -5.52 -20.97 17.68
C ALA A 243 -4.20 -21.70 17.36
N GLU A 244 -3.56 -21.38 16.22
CA GLU A 244 -2.26 -21.98 15.86
C GLU A 244 -1.17 -21.65 16.88
N THR A 245 -1.04 -20.38 17.27
CA THR A 245 -0.01 -19.97 18.25
C THR A 245 -0.24 -20.64 19.61
N LEU A 246 -1.51 -20.73 20.04
CA LEU A 246 -1.89 -21.39 21.28
C LEU A 246 -1.59 -22.89 21.24
N TYR A 247 -1.88 -23.55 20.12
CA TYR A 247 -1.52 -24.95 19.90
C TYR A 247 0.00 -25.16 20.00
N ARG A 248 0.81 -24.36 19.29
CA ARG A 248 2.29 -24.44 19.36
C ARG A 248 2.83 -24.16 20.75
N LEU A 249 2.19 -23.28 21.52
CA LEU A 249 2.54 -23.06 22.93
C LEU A 249 2.27 -24.30 23.78
N SER A 250 1.15 -24.99 23.52
CA SER A 250 0.84 -26.25 24.21
C SER A 250 1.91 -27.31 23.94
N GLU A 251 2.25 -27.50 22.66
CA GLU A 251 3.31 -28.40 22.20
C GLU A 251 4.67 -28.08 22.87
N ALA A 252 5.10 -26.81 22.83
CA ALA A 252 6.36 -26.40 23.47
C ALA A 252 6.35 -26.57 25.00
N HIS A 253 5.21 -26.30 25.66
CA HIS A 253 5.07 -26.50 27.09
C HIS A 253 5.05 -27.98 27.48
N ASN A 254 4.49 -28.85 26.64
CA ASN A 254 4.59 -30.28 26.82
C ASN A 254 6.05 -30.73 26.81
N GLN A 255 6.83 -30.29 25.82
CA GLN A 255 8.25 -30.66 25.75
C GLN A 255 9.09 -30.13 26.94
N LEU A 256 8.64 -29.07 27.61
CA LEU A 256 9.27 -28.53 28.82
C LEU A 256 8.80 -29.17 30.12
N GLY A 257 7.80 -30.03 30.09
CA GLY A 257 7.15 -30.58 31.28
C GLY A 257 6.20 -29.62 32.00
N ASN A 258 5.84 -28.51 31.36
CA ASN A 258 4.94 -27.49 31.91
C ASN A 258 3.47 -27.84 31.62
N TRP A 259 3.03 -29.02 32.07
CA TRP A 259 1.76 -29.63 31.69
C TRP A 259 0.53 -28.75 31.95
N SER A 260 0.53 -28.00 33.05
CA SER A 260 -0.58 -27.06 33.37
C SER A 260 -0.72 -25.94 32.34
N GLN A 261 0.41 -25.41 31.85
CA GLN A 261 0.41 -24.42 30.77
C GLN A 261 0.02 -25.06 29.44
N ALA A 262 0.43 -26.31 29.19
CA ALA A 262 0.04 -27.03 27.99
C ALA A 262 -1.48 -27.26 27.92
N VAL A 263 -2.10 -27.73 29.00
CA VAL A 263 -3.57 -27.87 29.11
C VAL A 263 -4.29 -26.53 28.89
N THR A 264 -3.79 -25.46 29.52
CA THR A 264 -4.38 -24.13 29.39
C THR A 264 -4.36 -23.65 27.94
N ASN A 265 -3.22 -23.76 27.27
CA ASN A 265 -3.07 -23.31 25.90
C ASN A 265 -3.82 -24.19 24.89
N ALA A 266 -3.84 -25.51 25.05
CA ALA A 266 -4.60 -26.40 24.18
C ALA A 266 -6.12 -26.17 24.30
N THR A 267 -6.62 -25.99 25.53
CA THR A 267 -8.03 -25.68 25.76
C THR A 267 -8.43 -24.37 25.07
N ARG A 268 -7.63 -23.31 25.26
CA ARG A 268 -7.86 -22.04 24.56
C ARG A 268 -7.74 -22.16 23.05
N ALA A 269 -6.79 -22.96 22.55
CA ALA A 269 -6.67 -23.22 21.12
C ALA A 269 -7.95 -23.86 20.55
N LEU A 270 -8.55 -24.84 21.25
CA LEU A 270 -9.82 -25.46 20.85
C LEU A 270 -11.01 -24.49 20.86
N GLU A 271 -11.03 -23.52 21.78
CA GLU A 271 -12.07 -22.49 21.84
C GLU A 271 -12.08 -21.61 20.57
N PHE A 272 -10.89 -21.29 20.04
CA PHE A 272 -10.73 -20.40 18.89
C PHE A 272 -10.52 -21.13 17.55
N GLU A 273 -10.32 -22.45 17.57
CA GLU A 273 -10.10 -23.26 16.37
C GLU A 273 -11.39 -23.36 15.54
N GLN A 274 -11.37 -22.74 14.36
CA GLN A 274 -12.47 -22.75 13.39
C GLN A 274 -12.32 -23.86 12.34
N GLY A 275 -11.19 -24.57 12.33
CA GLY A 275 -10.94 -25.71 11.47
C GLY A 275 -11.74 -26.96 11.86
N GLY A 276 -11.78 -27.91 10.93
CA GLY A 276 -12.47 -29.19 11.09
C GLY A 276 -11.71 -30.18 11.99
N GLN A 277 -12.14 -31.44 11.96
CA GLN A 277 -11.60 -32.51 12.81
C GLN A 277 -10.07 -32.66 12.71
N VAL A 278 -9.48 -32.48 11.52
CA VAL A 278 -8.02 -32.53 11.33
C VAL A 278 -7.29 -31.48 12.17
N ALA A 279 -7.76 -30.22 12.13
CA ALA A 279 -7.11 -29.12 12.84
C ALA A 279 -7.27 -29.26 14.36
N ARG A 280 -8.40 -29.81 14.81
CA ARG A 280 -8.66 -30.07 16.23
C ARG A 280 -7.91 -31.30 16.75
N ALA A 281 -7.67 -32.33 15.93
CA ALA A 281 -7.03 -33.57 16.33
C ALA A 281 -5.64 -33.36 16.94
N ARG A 282 -4.79 -32.53 16.30
CA ARG A 282 -3.47 -32.18 16.83
C ARG A 282 -3.54 -31.46 18.19
N ILE A 283 -4.54 -30.62 18.39
CA ILE A 283 -4.70 -29.85 19.63
C ILE A 283 -5.16 -30.78 20.75
N PHE A 284 -6.11 -31.68 20.44
CA PHE A 284 -6.53 -32.74 21.35
C PHE A 284 -5.39 -33.70 21.69
N PHE A 285 -4.48 -33.98 20.75
CA PHE A 285 -3.31 -34.80 21.01
C PHE A 285 -2.40 -34.17 22.07
N GLU A 286 -2.05 -32.89 21.91
CA GLU A 286 -1.26 -32.15 22.92
C GLU A 286 -1.98 -32.04 24.26
N LEU A 287 -3.32 -31.86 24.25
CA LEU A 287 -4.12 -31.86 25.46
C LEU A 287 -4.09 -33.22 26.17
N GLY A 288 -4.22 -34.32 25.42
CA GLY A 288 -4.16 -35.68 25.96
C GLY A 288 -2.80 -35.98 26.58
N PHE A 289 -1.73 -35.62 25.88
CA PHE A 289 -0.37 -35.77 26.38
C PHE A 289 -0.15 -34.98 27.67
N ALA A 290 -0.61 -33.73 27.73
CA ALA A 290 -0.50 -32.90 28.92
C ALA A 290 -1.29 -33.50 30.11
N GLN A 291 -2.52 -33.96 29.88
CA GLN A 291 -3.38 -34.52 30.91
C GLN A 291 -2.84 -35.85 31.45
N MET A 292 -2.32 -36.71 30.57
CA MET A 292 -1.66 -37.97 30.95
C MET A 292 -0.48 -37.70 31.89
N ASN A 293 0.38 -36.74 31.53
CA ASN A 293 1.53 -36.39 32.37
C ASN A 293 1.16 -35.62 33.67
N GLN A 294 -0.09 -35.16 33.81
CA GLN A 294 -0.64 -34.67 35.08
C GLN A 294 -1.26 -35.78 35.96
N GLY A 295 -1.38 -37.01 35.44
CA GLY A 295 -2.11 -38.10 36.09
C GLY A 295 -3.64 -37.97 36.00
N ASN A 296 -4.14 -37.19 35.04
CA ASN A 296 -5.56 -36.99 34.80
C ASN A 296 -6.08 -37.97 33.73
N ASP A 297 -5.91 -39.27 33.97
CA ASP A 297 -6.05 -40.35 32.98
C ASP A 297 -7.40 -40.34 32.24
N SER A 298 -8.52 -40.11 32.95
CA SER A 298 -9.84 -40.03 32.32
C SER A 298 -9.97 -38.88 31.31
N GLN A 299 -9.37 -37.72 31.62
CA GLN A 299 -9.36 -36.56 30.72
C GLN A 299 -8.40 -36.80 29.55
N ALA A 300 -7.27 -37.47 29.82
CA ALA A 300 -6.32 -37.88 28.80
C ALA A 300 -6.94 -38.85 27.78
N CYS A 301 -7.63 -39.90 28.24
CA CYS A 301 -8.38 -40.83 27.38
C CYS A 301 -9.40 -40.11 26.50
N THR A 302 -10.15 -39.16 27.09
CA THR A 302 -11.13 -38.36 26.34
C THR A 302 -10.46 -37.52 25.26
N ALA A 303 -9.35 -36.86 25.59
CA ALA A 303 -8.60 -36.03 24.65
C ALA A 303 -7.99 -36.88 23.53
N PHE A 304 -7.34 -38.00 23.84
CA PHE A 304 -6.79 -38.91 22.82
C PHE A 304 -7.87 -39.52 21.94
N SER A 305 -9.02 -39.90 22.49
CA SER A 305 -10.17 -40.35 21.68
C SER A 305 -10.62 -39.28 20.68
N ASN A 306 -10.63 -38.00 21.07
CA ASN A 306 -10.93 -36.90 20.16
C ASN A 306 -9.78 -36.59 19.18
N ALA A 307 -8.55 -36.93 19.55
CA ALA A 307 -7.37 -36.82 18.71
C ALA A 307 -7.26 -37.93 17.67
N ALA A 308 -8.00 -39.03 17.80
CA ALA A 308 -7.87 -40.26 17.03
C ALA A 308 -8.35 -40.16 15.55
N PHE A 309 -7.84 -39.17 14.82
CA PHE A 309 -8.23 -38.82 13.46
C PHE A 309 -7.02 -38.47 12.60
N GLY A 310 -7.04 -38.89 11.34
CA GLY A 310 -5.95 -38.61 10.38
C GLY A 310 -4.60 -39.10 10.89
N ASN A 311 -3.58 -38.24 10.79
CA ASN A 311 -2.20 -38.56 11.22
C ASN A 311 -2.07 -38.77 12.74
N PHE A 312 -3.04 -38.30 13.53
CA PHE A 312 -3.03 -38.44 14.99
C PHE A 312 -3.76 -39.70 15.48
N ARG A 313 -4.39 -40.47 14.58
CA ARG A 313 -5.08 -41.72 14.95
C ARG A 313 -4.18 -42.72 15.64
N ALA A 314 -3.19 -43.24 14.92
CA ALA A 314 -2.29 -44.26 15.43
C ALA A 314 -1.55 -43.86 16.72
N PRO A 315 -0.96 -42.63 16.83
CA PRO A 315 -0.29 -42.26 18.08
C PRO A 315 -1.27 -42.04 19.24
N ALA A 316 -2.48 -41.53 19.00
CA ALA A 316 -3.48 -41.37 20.06
C ALA A 316 -3.98 -42.74 20.56
N GLU A 317 -4.29 -43.66 19.65
CA GLU A 317 -4.68 -45.04 19.99
C GLU A 317 -3.57 -45.75 20.78
N HIS A 318 -2.31 -45.55 20.40
CA HIS A 318 -1.17 -46.10 21.16
C HIS A 318 -1.16 -45.67 22.63
N HIS A 319 -1.29 -44.36 22.90
CA HIS A 319 -1.34 -43.86 24.29
C HIS A 319 -2.56 -44.39 25.04
N MET A 320 -3.70 -44.49 24.37
CA MET A 320 -4.92 -45.02 24.97
C MET A 320 -4.79 -46.49 25.37
N GLU A 321 -4.22 -47.33 24.50
CA GLU A 321 -4.13 -48.78 24.69
C GLU A 321 -2.97 -49.21 25.59
N HIS A 322 -1.85 -48.49 25.56
CA HIS A 322 -0.61 -48.96 26.18
C HIS A 322 -0.15 -48.12 27.38
N ASP A 323 -0.53 -46.85 27.44
CA ASP A 323 -0.08 -45.96 28.53
C ASP A 323 -1.19 -45.69 29.57
N LEU A 324 -2.46 -45.74 29.16
CA LEU A 324 -3.60 -45.31 29.98
C LEU A 324 -4.66 -46.38 30.26
N ASP A 325 -4.63 -47.52 29.56
CA ASP A 325 -5.67 -48.56 29.62
C ASP A 325 -7.10 -47.98 29.45
N CYS A 326 -7.29 -47.11 28.46
CA CYS A 326 -8.57 -46.45 28.22
C CYS A 326 -9.68 -47.45 27.83
N PRO A 327 -10.94 -47.20 28.26
CA PRO A 327 -12.07 -48.11 28.05
C PRO A 327 -12.61 -48.15 26.62
#